data_AF-A0AA42YDT6-F1
#
_entry.id   AF-A0AA42YDT6-F1
#
_cell.length_a   1.000
_cell.length_b   1.000
_cell.length_c   1.000
_cell.angle_alpha   90.00
_cell.angle_beta   90.00
_cell.angle_gamma   90.00
#
_symmetry.space_group_name_H-M   'P 1'
#
loop_
_entity.id
_entity.type
_entity.pdbx_description
1 polymer ?
#
loop_
_entity_poly.entity_id
_entity_poly.type
_entity_poly.pdbx_seq_one_letter_code
_entity_poly.pdbx_strand_id
1 'polypeptide(L)'
;MRTTLTLDHDVVALLAQLRKDKGYRFKEAVNVALREGLTRLQTPPEPRRAYRTPAVDLGATNLPGLDSVSEVLAVAEGEDFR
;
A
#
# COMPACT_ATOMS: atom_id res chain seq x y z
N MET A 1 19.27 -16.29 27.58
CA MET A 1 19.63 -17.48 26.78
C MET A 1 20.78 -17.13 25.84
N ARG A 2 21.72 -18.04 25.59
CA ARG A 2 22.78 -17.88 24.57
C ARG A 2 22.37 -18.70 23.34
N THR A 3 22.28 -18.05 22.20
CA THR A 3 21.91 -18.66 20.93
C THR A 3 22.90 -18.21 19.86
N THR A 4 23.12 -19.06 18.86
CA THR A 4 23.86 -18.73 17.64
C THR A 4 22.85 -18.72 16.50
N LEU A 5 22.83 -17.66 15.72
CA LEU A 5 21.91 -17.47 14.60
C LEU A 5 22.73 -17.06 13.38
N THR A 6 22.50 -17.71 12.25
CA THR A 6 23.01 -17.26 10.95
C THR A 6 22.04 -16.21 10.41
N LEU A 7 22.56 -15.07 9.97
CA LEU A 7 21.78 -13.96 9.42
C LEU A 7 22.14 -13.76 7.95
N ASP A 8 21.13 -13.54 7.12
CA ASP A 8 21.31 -13.19 5.72
C ASP A 8 21.94 -11.79 5.58
N HIS A 9 22.58 -11.55 4.44
CA HIS A 9 23.38 -10.34 4.22
C HIS A 9 22.53 -9.05 4.29
N ASP A 10 21.32 -9.09 3.78
CA ASP A 10 20.34 -7.99 3.83
C ASP A 10 19.90 -7.71 5.28
N VAL A 11 19.64 -8.75 6.08
CA VAL A 11 19.29 -8.61 7.50
C VAL A 11 20.44 -7.96 8.29
N VAL A 12 21.68 -8.34 8.01
CA VAL A 12 22.87 -7.71 8.61
C VAL A 12 22.94 -6.23 8.25
N ALA A 13 22.68 -5.87 6.99
CA ALA A 13 22.66 -4.47 6.54
C ALA A 13 21.55 -3.65 7.23
N LEU A 14 20.34 -4.20 7.35
CA LEU A 14 19.23 -3.56 8.04
C LEU A 14 19.51 -3.33 9.52
N LEU A 15 20.10 -4.33 10.21
CA LEU A 15 20.52 -4.18 11.60
C LEU A 15 21.62 -3.13 11.76
N ALA A 16 22.57 -3.06 10.82
CA ALA A 16 23.60 -2.02 10.83
C ALA A 16 23.01 -0.62 10.68
N GLN A 17 22.03 -0.46 9.80
CA GLN A 17 21.31 0.81 9.61
C GLN A 17 20.53 1.20 10.87
N LEU A 18 19.74 0.28 11.43
CA LEU A 18 18.99 0.51 12.67
C LEU A 18 19.91 0.97 13.83
N ARG A 19 21.10 0.36 13.94
CA ARG A 19 22.09 0.74 14.95
C ARG A 19 22.64 2.15 14.72
N LYS A 20 22.88 2.55 13.47
CA LYS A 20 23.32 3.92 13.14
C LYS A 20 22.24 4.95 13.49
N ASP A 21 20.99 4.65 13.15
CA ASP A 21 19.89 5.61 13.31
C ASP A 21 19.41 5.76 14.76
N LYS A 22 19.48 4.68 15.55
CA LYS A 22 18.96 4.64 16.93
C LYS A 22 20.02 4.49 18.01
N GLY A 23 21.29 4.33 17.65
CA GLY A 23 22.40 4.18 18.59
C GLY A 23 22.46 2.83 19.32
N TYR A 24 21.75 1.80 18.84
CA TYR A 24 21.69 0.51 19.51
C TYR A 24 22.98 -0.32 19.39
N ARG A 25 23.26 -1.13 20.42
CA ARG A 25 24.22 -2.24 20.31
C ARG A 25 23.62 -3.36 19.47
N PHE A 26 24.46 -4.22 18.88
CA PHE A 26 24.01 -5.30 18.00
C PHE A 26 22.96 -6.21 18.67
N LYS A 27 23.21 -6.64 19.92
CA LYS A 27 22.26 -7.45 20.69
C LYS A 27 20.92 -6.73 20.89
N GLU A 28 20.95 -5.43 21.17
CA GLU A 28 19.73 -4.66 21.42
C GLU A 28 18.91 -4.53 20.13
N ALA A 29 19.57 -4.17 19.02
CA ALA A 29 18.96 -4.09 17.70
C ALA A 29 18.30 -5.42 17.30
N VAL A 30 19.00 -6.55 17.48
CA VAL A 30 18.45 -7.88 17.19
C VAL A 30 17.21 -8.17 18.06
N ASN A 31 17.29 -7.92 19.37
CA ASN A 31 16.16 -8.23 20.26
C ASN A 31 14.96 -7.31 20.02
N VAL A 32 15.16 -6.03 19.74
CA VAL A 32 14.07 -5.10 19.40
C VAL A 32 13.42 -5.51 18.10
N ALA A 33 14.21 -5.75 17.04
CA ALA A 33 13.70 -6.18 15.74
C ALA A 33 12.92 -7.50 15.83
N LEU A 34 13.45 -8.50 16.55
CA LEU A 34 12.75 -9.78 16.73
C LEU A 34 11.45 -9.62 17.52
N ARG A 35 11.42 -8.80 18.58
CA ARG A 35 10.17 -8.58 19.33
C ARG A 35 9.12 -7.92 18.45
N GLU A 36 9.45 -6.82 17.78
CA GLU A 36 8.51 -6.14 16.88
C GLU A 36 8.06 -7.05 15.73
N GLY A 37 8.99 -7.79 15.13
CA GLY A 37 8.71 -8.73 14.05
C GLY A 37 7.76 -9.84 14.49
N LEU A 38 8.03 -10.48 15.64
CA LEU A 38 7.18 -11.53 16.19
C LEU A 38 5.80 -11.01 16.57
N THR A 39 5.70 -9.81 17.16
CA THR A 39 4.41 -9.18 17.43
C THR A 39 3.60 -8.97 16.15
N ARG A 40 4.23 -8.45 15.07
CA ARG A 40 3.55 -8.26 13.77
C ARG A 40 3.14 -9.57 13.11
N LEU A 41 3.98 -10.61 13.19
CA LEU A 41 3.67 -11.93 12.63
C LEU A 41 2.55 -12.65 13.37
N GLN A 42 2.36 -12.36 14.66
CA GLN A 42 1.29 -12.95 15.47
C GLN A 42 0.00 -12.13 15.45
N THR A 43 0.08 -10.84 15.10
CA THR A 43 -1.10 -9.97 15.01
C THR A 43 -1.83 -10.27 13.70
N PRO A 44 -3.11 -10.65 13.73
CA PRO A 44 -3.91 -10.80 12.52
C PRO A 44 -3.84 -9.50 11.70
N PRO A 45 -3.71 -9.58 10.36
CA PRO A 45 -3.74 -8.37 9.56
C PRO A 45 -5.03 -7.61 9.85
N GLU A 46 -4.92 -6.31 10.14
CA GLU A 46 -6.10 -5.48 10.30
C GLU A 46 -6.96 -5.60 9.03
N PRO A 47 -8.28 -5.79 9.17
CA PRO A 47 -9.16 -5.81 8.02
C PRO A 47 -9.00 -4.49 7.28
N ARG A 48 -8.39 -4.52 6.09
CA ARG A 48 -8.30 -3.34 5.23
C ARG A 48 -9.73 -2.89 4.95
N ARG A 49 -10.08 -1.69 5.42
CA ARG A 49 -11.29 -1.03 4.97
C ARG A 49 -11.15 -0.84 3.46
N ALA A 50 -12.07 -1.42 2.70
CA ALA A 50 -12.13 -1.16 1.27
C ALA A 50 -12.22 0.36 1.05
N TYR A 51 -11.28 0.90 0.29
CA TYR A 51 -11.36 2.30 -0.10
C TYR A 51 -12.61 2.49 -0.97
N ARG A 52 -13.43 3.48 -0.62
CA ARG A 52 -14.56 3.91 -1.46
C ARG A 52 -14.20 5.25 -2.08
N THR A 53 -14.24 5.32 -3.40
CA THR A 53 -14.09 6.58 -4.14
C THR A 53 -15.27 7.49 -3.76
N PRO A 54 -15.02 8.70 -3.25
CA PRO A 54 -16.08 9.67 -2.99
C PRO A 54 -16.85 9.97 -4.28
N ALA A 55 -18.17 9.90 -4.23
CA ALA A 55 -19.02 10.39 -5.31
C ALA A 55 -19.17 11.91 -5.20
N VAL A 56 -19.29 12.58 -6.33
CA VAL A 56 -19.64 13.99 -6.43
C VAL A 56 -20.88 14.12 -7.31
N ASP A 57 -21.72 15.11 -7.02
CA ASP A 57 -22.87 15.44 -7.83
C ASP A 57 -22.41 16.17 -9.10
N LEU A 58 -22.65 15.56 -10.27
CA LEU A 58 -22.33 16.13 -11.57
C LEU A 58 -23.53 16.87 -12.20
N GLY A 59 -24.68 16.90 -11.52
CA GLY A 59 -25.93 17.43 -12.04
C GLY A 59 -26.64 16.47 -12.99
N ALA A 60 -27.61 17.01 -13.74
CA ALA A 60 -28.38 16.24 -14.71
C ALA A 60 -27.56 15.95 -15.98
N THR A 61 -27.67 14.73 -16.49
CA THR A 61 -27.05 14.35 -17.76
C THR A 61 -27.73 15.08 -18.92
N ASN A 62 -26.94 15.77 -19.75
CA ASN A 62 -27.43 16.41 -20.98
C ASN A 62 -27.55 15.44 -22.18
N LEU A 63 -27.27 14.16 -21.94
CA LEU A 63 -27.33 13.09 -22.92
C LEU A 63 -28.50 12.16 -22.58
N PRO A 64 -29.18 11.57 -23.59
CA PRO A 64 -30.29 10.66 -23.38
C PRO A 64 -29.89 9.36 -22.66
N GLY A 65 -28.62 8.96 -22.74
CA GLY A 65 -28.05 7.81 -22.05
C GLY A 65 -26.53 7.78 -22.14
N LEU A 66 -25.90 7.01 -21.24
CA LEU A 66 -24.44 6.79 -21.19
C LEU A 66 -24.06 5.32 -21.42
N ASP A 67 -25.04 4.48 -21.75
CA ASP A 67 -24.85 3.03 -21.89
C ASP A 67 -24.14 2.64 -23.20
N SER A 68 -24.13 3.53 -24.19
CA SER A 68 -23.49 3.34 -25.49
C SER A 68 -22.39 4.36 -25.72
N VAL A 69 -21.13 3.91 -25.71
CA VAL A 69 -19.98 4.78 -25.96
C VAL A 69 -20.07 5.43 -27.34
N SER A 70 -20.51 4.69 -28.36
CA SER A 70 -20.63 5.20 -29.73
C SER A 70 -21.65 6.32 -29.85
N GLU A 71 -22.81 6.21 -29.18
CA GLU A 71 -23.84 7.26 -29.19
C GLU A 71 -23.38 8.51 -28.43
N VAL A 72 -22.71 8.32 -27.30
CA VAL A 72 -22.15 9.43 -26.51
C VAL A 72 -21.13 10.21 -27.34
N LEU A 73 -20.24 9.52 -28.06
CA LEU A 73 -19.25 10.15 -28.93
C LEU A 73 -19.91 10.88 -30.11
N ALA A 74 -20.89 10.27 -30.77
CA ALA A 74 -21.60 10.91 -31.88
C ALA A 74 -22.28 12.22 -31.47
N VAL A 75 -22.86 12.28 -30.27
CA VAL A 75 -23.45 13.53 -29.74
C VAL A 75 -22.37 14.53 -29.31
N ALA A 76 -21.27 14.07 -28.72
CA ALA A 76 -20.20 14.94 -28.23
C ALA A 76 -19.34 15.54 -29.36
N GLU A 77 -19.10 14.78 -30.44
CA GLU A 77 -18.24 15.15 -31.56
C GLU A 77 -19.01 15.72 -32.76
N GLY A 78 -20.35 15.51 -32.79
CA GLY A 78 -21.23 15.88 -33.90
C GLY A 78 -21.30 14.79 -34.98
N GLU A 79 -22.44 14.70 -35.69
CA GLU A 79 -22.71 13.68 -36.73
C GLU A 79 -21.73 13.70 -37.92
N ASP A 80 -20.85 14.70 -37.99
CA ASP A 80 -19.81 14.86 -39.02
C ASP A 80 -18.48 14.17 -38.68
N PHE A 81 -18.35 13.52 -37.52
CA PHE A 81 -17.12 12.82 -37.14
C PHE A 81 -16.88 11.58 -38.02
N ARG A 82 -15.92 11.69 -38.94
CA ARG A 82 -15.37 10.62 -39.79
C ARG A 82 -13.90 10.37 -39.46
#